data_AF-F0JGE9-F1
#
_entry.id   AF-F0JGE9-F1
#
_cell.length_a   1.000
_cell.length_b   1.000
_cell.length_c   1.000
_cell.angle_alpha   90.00
_cell.angle_beta   90.00
_cell.angle_gamma   90.00
#
_symmetry.space_group_name_H-M   'P 1'
#
loop_
_entity.id
_entity.type
_entity.pdbx_description
1 polymer ?
#
loop_
_entity_poly.entity_id
_entity_poly.type
_entity_poly.pdbx_seq_one_letter_code
_entity_poly.pdbx_strand_id
1 'polypeptide(L)'
;MSCTKNLQSWLDWLYPLRFLATLIIIGFIHFVLWLHVEVPNRPLVHKFIAFIGQVGGAAIIFYTINGTLNSFKGVSLGGMFLEWWRKAPWHPGRIFNIELSESVTIGASMHTLFTPSFTTLEQRVDFIHNKLNELDAKLFEQGQDMDRKVKKVKDELNKKIINTCTSLEVKITQTVEEELLHQLCGFMMLIYGVVTSLAL
;
A
#
# COMPACT_ATOMS: atom_id res chain seq x y z
N MET A 1 5.82 24.54 14.89
CA MET A 1 5.38 23.35 14.14
C MET A 1 4.09 22.69 14.67
N SER A 2 3.42 23.24 15.70
CA SER A 2 2.18 22.66 16.28
C SER A 2 0.89 23.14 15.60
N CYS A 3 0.90 24.35 15.01
CA CYS A 3 -0.30 24.99 14.45
C CYS A 3 -0.86 24.26 13.21
N THR A 4 0.01 23.67 12.37
CA THR A 4 -0.41 22.97 11.14
C THR A 4 -1.08 21.62 11.43
N LYS A 5 -0.72 20.93 12.53
CA LYS A 5 -1.33 19.66 12.93
C LYS A 5 -2.79 19.83 13.39
N ASN A 6 -3.09 20.95 14.05
CA ASN A 6 -4.47 21.27 14.43
C ASN A 6 -5.33 21.57 13.22
N LEU A 7 -4.82 22.31 12.23
CA LEU A 7 -5.61 22.63 11.03
C LEU A 7 -5.96 21.38 10.22
N GLN A 8 -5.01 20.45 10.05
CA GLN A 8 -5.25 19.19 9.36
C GLN A 8 -6.29 18.34 10.10
N SER A 9 -6.17 18.21 11.42
CA SER A 9 -7.13 17.48 12.26
C SER A 9 -8.55 18.06 12.17
N TRP A 10 -8.68 19.39 12.12
CA TRP A 10 -9.97 20.05 11.87
C TRP A 10 -10.51 19.79 10.47
N LEU A 11 -9.64 19.76 9.45
CA LEU A 11 -10.03 19.47 8.07
C LEU A 11 -10.52 18.02 7.91
N ASP A 12 -9.84 17.09 8.56
CA ASP A 12 -10.16 15.66 8.57
C ASP A 12 -11.45 15.40 9.36
N TRP A 13 -11.69 16.15 10.45
CA TRP A 13 -12.97 16.12 11.18
C TRP A 13 -14.15 16.62 10.33
N LEU A 14 -13.91 17.59 9.44
CA LEU A 14 -14.92 18.08 8.48
C LEU A 14 -15.11 17.16 7.28
N TYR A 15 -14.34 16.08 7.14
CA TYR A 15 -14.42 15.16 6.01
C TYR A 15 -15.82 14.55 5.79
N PRO A 16 -16.52 13.99 6.82
CA PRO A 16 -17.90 13.51 6.66
C PRO A 16 -18.89 14.62 6.25
N LEU A 17 -18.65 15.86 6.66
CA LEU A 17 -19.48 17.01 6.28
C LEU A 17 -19.37 17.33 4.78
N ARG A 18 -18.27 16.98 4.11
CA ARG A 18 -18.13 17.16 2.65
C ARG A 18 -19.11 16.29 1.88
N PHE A 19 -19.32 15.04 2.31
CA PHE A 19 -20.28 14.14 1.66
C PHE A 19 -21.72 14.61 1.84
N LEU A 20 -22.05 15.08 3.05
CA LEU A 20 -23.34 15.69 3.33
C LEU A 20 -23.55 16.94 2.45
N ALA A 21 -22.53 17.79 2.33
CA ALA A 21 -22.57 18.96 1.45
C ALA A 21 -22.82 18.57 -0.01
N THR A 22 -22.18 17.53 -0.53
CA THR A 22 -22.42 17.02 -1.89
C THR A 22 -23.86 16.57 -2.08
N LEU A 23 -24.44 15.82 -1.12
CA LEU A 23 -25.85 15.41 -1.18
C LEU A 23 -26.81 16.61 -1.11
N ILE A 24 -26.50 17.61 -0.27
CA ILE A 24 -27.28 18.85 -0.20
C ILE A 24 -27.23 19.61 -1.53
N ILE A 25 -26.06 19.71 -2.15
CA ILE A 25 -25.90 20.34 -3.47
C ILE A 25 -26.72 19.60 -4.53
N ILE A 26 -26.64 18.27 -4.57
CA ILE A 26 -27.43 17.46 -5.51
C ILE A 26 -28.93 17.66 -5.27
N GLY A 27 -29.37 17.65 -4.01
CA GLY A 27 -30.76 17.89 -3.63
C GLY A 27 -31.23 19.30 -4.01
N PHE A 28 -30.37 20.31 -3.86
CA PHE A 28 -30.65 21.68 -4.26
C PHE A 28 -30.77 21.81 -5.79
N ILE A 29 -29.86 21.21 -6.55
CA ILE A 29 -29.94 21.17 -8.02
C ILE A 29 -31.23 20.48 -8.48
N HIS A 30 -31.58 19.35 -7.84
CA HIS A 30 -32.83 18.65 -8.12
C HIS A 30 -34.05 19.54 -7.84
N PHE A 31 -34.08 20.23 -6.70
CA PHE A 31 -35.16 21.14 -6.34
C PHE A 31 -35.30 22.31 -7.34
N VAL A 32 -34.19 22.92 -7.74
CA VAL A 32 -34.19 24.02 -8.73
C VAL A 32 -34.66 23.54 -10.10
N LEU A 33 -34.20 22.37 -10.56
CA LEU A 33 -34.65 21.75 -11.81
C LEU A 33 -36.15 21.44 -11.78
N TRP A 34 -36.65 20.94 -10.66
CA TRP A 34 -38.07 20.65 -10.47
C TRP A 34 -38.95 21.92 -10.54
N LEU A 35 -38.47 23.04 -10.01
CA LEU A 35 -39.19 24.32 -10.08
C LEU A 35 -39.24 24.91 -11.49
N HIS A 36 -38.17 24.76 -12.28
CA HIS A 36 -38.05 25.39 -13.60
C HIS A 36 -38.59 24.54 -14.76
N VAL A 37 -38.76 23.23 -14.56
CA VAL A 37 -39.29 22.33 -15.59
C VAL A 37 -40.81 22.32 -15.58
N GLU A 38 -41.40 22.48 -16.77
CA GLU A 38 -42.84 22.41 -16.98
C GLU A 38 -43.42 21.09 -16.45
N VAL A 39 -44.63 21.16 -15.88
CA VAL A 39 -45.33 20.03 -15.25
C VAL A 39 -45.28 18.71 -16.05
N PRO A 40 -45.54 18.67 -17.38
CA PRO A 40 -45.49 17.41 -18.14
C PRO A 40 -44.10 16.75 -18.16
N ASN A 41 -43.02 17.51 -17.95
CA ASN A 41 -41.64 17.03 -18.03
C ASN A 41 -41.01 16.72 -16.65
N ARG A 42 -41.68 17.07 -15.53
CA ARG A 42 -41.19 16.76 -14.17
C ARG A 42 -40.93 15.28 -13.91
N PRO A 43 -41.77 14.33 -14.40
CA PRO A 43 -41.48 12.90 -14.25
C PRO A 43 -40.17 12.46 -14.90
N LEU A 44 -39.76 13.13 -15.99
CA LEU A 44 -38.51 12.84 -16.69
C LEU A 44 -37.31 13.31 -15.87
N VAL A 45 -37.41 14.45 -15.18
CA VAL A 45 -36.38 14.99 -14.27
C VAL A 45 -36.13 14.03 -13.11
N HIS A 46 -37.19 13.55 -12.45
CA HIS A 46 -37.07 12.59 -11.34
C HIS A 46 -36.41 11.29 -11.79
N LYS A 47 -36.81 10.73 -12.94
CA LYS A 47 -36.19 9.52 -13.51
C LYS A 47 -34.72 9.72 -13.84
N PHE A 48 -34.36 10.87 -14.41
CA PHE A 48 -32.98 11.18 -14.76
C PHE A 48 -32.10 11.34 -13.52
N ILE A 49 -32.57 12.05 -12.50
CA ILE A 49 -31.84 12.24 -11.24
C ILE A 49 -31.75 10.93 -10.45
N ALA A 50 -32.81 10.12 -10.47
CA ALA A 50 -32.78 8.78 -9.89
C ALA A 50 -31.72 7.90 -10.58
N PHE A 51 -31.67 7.92 -11.91
CA PHE A 51 -30.67 7.19 -12.69
C PHE A 51 -29.25 7.65 -12.36
N ILE A 52 -28.98 8.96 -12.34
CA ILE A 52 -27.66 9.49 -11.96
C ILE A 52 -27.30 9.09 -10.53
N GLY A 53 -28.24 9.20 -9.58
CA GLY A 53 -28.02 8.80 -8.20
C GLY A 53 -27.65 7.33 -8.06
N GLN A 54 -28.35 6.46 -8.78
CA GLN A 54 -28.12 5.02 -8.76
C GLN A 54 -26.81 4.62 -9.45
N VAL A 55 -26.57 5.10 -10.67
CA VAL A 55 -25.34 4.79 -11.42
C VAL A 55 -24.12 5.39 -10.73
N GLY A 56 -24.22 6.65 -10.28
CA GLY A 56 -23.14 7.33 -9.55
C GLY A 56 -22.85 6.66 -8.21
N GLY A 57 -23.88 6.34 -7.42
CA GLY A 57 -23.73 5.64 -6.14
C GLY A 57 -23.11 4.25 -6.30
N ALA A 58 -23.56 3.48 -7.30
CA ALA A 58 -22.96 2.19 -7.63
C ALA A 58 -21.50 2.33 -8.09
N ALA A 59 -21.20 3.31 -8.96
CA ALA A 59 -19.84 3.55 -9.45
C ALA A 59 -18.88 3.91 -8.31
N ILE A 60 -19.31 4.70 -7.32
CA ILE A 60 -18.52 5.02 -6.12
C ILE A 60 -18.21 3.74 -5.34
N ILE A 61 -19.22 2.91 -5.06
CA ILE A 61 -19.01 1.64 -4.35
C ILE A 61 -18.04 0.73 -5.11
N PHE A 62 -18.23 0.58 -6.42
CA PHE A 62 -17.34 -0.22 -7.26
C PHE A 62 -15.90 0.31 -7.25
N TYR A 63 -15.72 1.63 -7.35
CA TYR A 63 -14.42 2.27 -7.27
C TYR A 63 -13.74 1.98 -5.94
N THR A 64 -14.47 2.09 -4.83
CA THR A 64 -13.91 1.84 -3.50
C THR A 64 -13.52 0.39 -3.33
N ILE A 65 -14.38 -0.56 -3.71
CA ILE A 65 -14.05 -2.00 -3.64
C ILE A 65 -12.84 -2.32 -4.54
N ASN A 66 -12.70 -1.66 -5.69
CA ASN A 66 -11.55 -1.82 -6.57
C ASN A 66 -10.25 -1.30 -5.91
N GLY A 67 -10.32 -0.17 -5.22
CA GLY A 67 -9.22 0.37 -4.41
C GLY A 67 -8.79 -0.62 -3.32
N THR A 68 -9.76 -1.11 -2.54
CA THR A 68 -9.53 -2.11 -1.49
C THR A 68 -8.85 -3.36 -2.06
N LEU A 69 -9.39 -3.95 -3.12
CA LEU A 69 -8.85 -5.18 -3.73
C LEU A 69 -7.46 -4.99 -4.35
N ASN A 70 -7.22 -3.84 -4.99
CA ASN A 70 -5.92 -3.52 -5.55
C ASN A 70 -4.85 -3.41 -4.45
N SER A 71 -5.21 -2.91 -3.26
CA SER A 71 -4.28 -2.83 -2.12
C SER A 71 -3.86 -4.20 -1.56
N PHE A 72 -4.74 -5.21 -1.66
CA PHE A 72 -4.49 -6.54 -1.08
C PHE A 72 -3.86 -7.54 -2.04
N LYS A 73 -4.02 -7.39 -3.37
CA LYS A 73 -3.62 -8.44 -4.33
C LYS A 73 -2.95 -7.98 -5.62
N GLY A 74 -2.80 -6.67 -5.87
CA GLY A 74 -2.33 -6.18 -7.17
C GLY A 74 -3.25 -6.57 -8.35
N VAL A 75 -4.48 -6.99 -8.02
CA VAL A 75 -5.53 -7.37 -8.96
C VAL A 75 -6.55 -6.25 -8.96
N SER A 76 -6.69 -5.56 -10.08
CA SER A 76 -7.77 -4.58 -10.26
C SER A 76 -9.07 -5.32 -10.57
N LEU A 77 -10.19 -4.91 -9.97
CA LEU A 77 -11.54 -5.33 -10.40
C LEU A 77 -11.77 -5.01 -11.87
N GLY A 78 -11.18 -3.92 -12.38
CA GLY A 78 -11.15 -3.63 -13.81
C GLY A 78 -10.47 -4.75 -14.59
N GLY A 79 -9.34 -5.25 -14.11
CA GLY A 79 -8.66 -6.43 -14.63
C GLY A 79 -9.50 -7.71 -14.51
N MET A 80 -10.18 -7.95 -13.39
CA MET A 80 -11.07 -9.11 -13.22
C MET A 80 -12.31 -9.03 -14.11
N PHE A 81 -12.89 -7.85 -14.28
CA PHE A 81 -14.01 -7.62 -15.19
C PHE A 81 -13.55 -7.72 -16.64
N LEU A 82 -12.40 -7.16 -16.99
CA LEU A 82 -11.80 -7.29 -18.32
C LEU A 82 -11.40 -8.74 -18.61
N GLU A 83 -10.91 -9.46 -17.61
CA GLU A 83 -10.57 -10.88 -17.69
C GLU A 83 -11.82 -11.74 -17.78
N TRP A 84 -12.87 -11.43 -17.02
CA TRP A 84 -14.20 -12.04 -17.17
C TRP A 84 -14.80 -11.74 -18.54
N TRP A 85 -14.69 -10.50 -19.02
CA TRP A 85 -15.13 -10.05 -20.34
C TRP A 85 -14.33 -10.72 -21.47
N ARG A 86 -13.03 -10.92 -21.26
CA ARG A 86 -12.13 -11.56 -22.21
C ARG A 86 -12.22 -13.09 -22.18
N LYS A 87 -12.60 -13.67 -21.04
CA LYS A 87 -12.98 -15.09 -20.87
C LYS A 87 -14.44 -15.36 -21.21
N ALA A 88 -15.24 -14.32 -21.45
CA ALA A 88 -16.57 -14.48 -22.01
C ALA A 88 -16.44 -15.27 -23.33
N PRO A 89 -17.39 -16.16 -23.64
CA PRO A 89 -17.26 -17.17 -24.70
C PRO A 89 -17.10 -16.62 -26.13
N TRP A 90 -16.91 -15.30 -26.28
CA TRP A 90 -16.93 -14.56 -27.53
C TRP A 90 -15.52 -14.23 -28.05
N HIS A 91 -14.44 -14.51 -27.27
CA HIS A 91 -13.05 -14.27 -27.70
C HIS A 91 -12.09 -15.46 -27.40
N PRO A 92 -11.55 -16.16 -28.42
CA PRO A 92 -10.54 -17.21 -28.23
C PRO A 92 -9.15 -16.62 -27.91
N GLY A 93 -8.47 -17.23 -26.94
CA GLY A 93 -7.41 -16.62 -26.13
C GLY A 93 -5.99 -16.51 -26.70
N ARG A 94 -5.14 -15.78 -25.95
CA ARG A 94 -3.67 -15.83 -25.99
C ARG A 94 -3.09 -15.50 -24.62
N ILE A 95 -2.13 -16.32 -24.16
CA ILE A 95 -1.34 -16.16 -22.93
C ILE A 95 0.11 -15.90 -23.38
N PHE A 96 0.79 -14.93 -22.76
CA PHE A 96 2.21 -14.62 -22.99
C PHE A 96 2.94 -14.79 -21.66
N ASN A 97 3.95 -15.67 -21.62
CA ASN A 97 4.90 -15.79 -20.52
C ASN A 97 6.22 -15.16 -20.95
N ILE A 98 6.79 -14.32 -20.08
CA ILE A 98 8.12 -13.72 -20.25
C ILE A 98 8.95 -14.20 -19.06
N GLU A 99 9.98 -15.01 -19.32
CA GLU A 99 11.01 -15.37 -18.35
C GLU A 99 12.27 -14.54 -18.63
N LEU A 100 12.75 -13.85 -17.62
CA LEU A 100 14.00 -13.07 -17.64
C LEU A 100 15.02 -13.79 -16.75
N SER A 101 16.17 -14.12 -17.31
CA SER A 101 17.27 -14.80 -16.61
C SER A 101 18.40 -13.81 -16.36
N GLU A 102 18.85 -13.67 -15.11
CA GLU A 102 20.02 -12.88 -14.72
C GLU A 102 21.18 -13.79 -14.33
N SER A 103 22.38 -13.50 -14.85
CA SER A 103 23.62 -14.19 -14.51
C SER A 103 24.48 -13.36 -13.56
N VAL A 104 24.96 -13.95 -12.46
CA VAL A 104 25.88 -13.32 -11.50
C VAL A 104 27.31 -13.82 -11.74
N THR A 105 28.28 -12.90 -11.73
CA THR A 105 29.72 -13.20 -11.88
C THR A 105 30.42 -13.05 -10.52
N ILE A 106 31.23 -14.03 -10.11
CA ILE A 106 32.00 -14.02 -8.86
C ILE A 106 33.49 -13.85 -9.20
N GLY A 107 34.14 -12.83 -8.62
CA GLY A 107 35.58 -12.57 -8.77
C GLY A 107 36.41 -13.22 -7.65
N ALA A 108 37.58 -13.76 -8.00
CA ALA A 108 38.53 -14.39 -7.07
C ALA A 108 39.66 -13.42 -6.67
N SER A 109 40.06 -13.45 -5.39
CA SER A 109 41.18 -12.68 -4.82
C SER A 109 42.30 -13.64 -4.38
N MET A 110 43.56 -13.30 -4.69
CA MET A 110 44.75 -14.10 -4.41
C MET A 110 45.63 -13.40 -3.37
N HIS A 111 45.98 -14.09 -2.29
CA HIS A 111 46.89 -13.61 -1.23
C HIS A 111 48.23 -14.34 -1.29
N THR A 112 49.34 -13.60 -1.20
CA THR A 112 50.71 -14.13 -1.10
C THR A 112 51.16 -14.17 0.36
N LEU A 113 51.70 -15.31 0.82
CA LEU A 113 52.24 -15.50 2.18
C LEU A 113 53.77 -15.47 2.17
N PHE A 114 54.36 -14.70 3.09
CA PHE A 114 55.80 -14.70 3.38
C PHE A 114 56.10 -15.60 4.57
N THR A 115 57.07 -16.52 4.43
CA THR A 115 57.54 -17.41 5.50
C THR A 115 58.95 -17.02 5.96
N PRO A 116 59.17 -16.76 7.26
CA PRO A 116 60.50 -16.50 7.80
C PRO A 116 61.38 -17.76 7.87
N SER A 117 62.70 -17.56 7.79
CA SER A 117 63.74 -18.59 7.94
C SER A 117 64.21 -18.66 9.40
N PHE A 118 64.33 -19.86 9.97
CA PHE A 118 64.73 -20.10 11.37
C PHE A 118 66.03 -20.90 11.43
N THR A 119 66.95 -20.52 12.32
CA THR A 119 68.26 -21.17 12.47
C THR A 119 68.36 -22.12 13.67
N THR A 120 67.48 -22.00 14.68
CA THR A 120 67.44 -22.92 15.84
C THR A 120 66.03 -23.46 16.13
N LEU A 121 65.97 -24.56 16.88
CA LEU A 121 64.70 -25.16 17.31
C LEU A 121 63.97 -24.25 18.31
N GLU A 122 64.69 -23.62 19.26
CA GLU A 122 64.08 -22.69 20.22
C GLU A 122 63.40 -21.50 19.51
N GLN A 123 64.07 -20.92 18.51
CA GLN A 123 63.49 -19.83 17.71
C GLN A 123 62.17 -20.22 17.03
N ARG A 124 62.07 -21.49 16.60
CA ARG A 124 60.86 -22.00 15.96
C ARG A 124 59.73 -22.21 16.97
N VAL A 125 60.05 -22.70 18.16
CA VAL A 125 59.08 -22.88 19.27
C VAL A 125 58.57 -21.51 19.74
N ASP A 126 59.47 -20.55 19.97
CA ASP A 126 59.11 -19.19 20.36
C ASP A 126 58.26 -18.49 19.30
N PHE A 127 58.60 -18.64 18.02
CA PHE A 127 57.80 -18.10 16.93
C PHE A 127 56.40 -18.70 16.89
N ILE A 128 56.27 -20.02 17.03
CA ILE A 128 54.97 -20.70 17.06
C ILE A 128 54.15 -20.24 18.27
N HIS A 129 54.76 -20.12 19.45
CA HIS A 129 54.09 -19.69 20.67
C HIS A 129 53.59 -18.24 20.54
N ASN A 130 54.42 -17.35 20.01
CA ASN A 130 54.04 -15.97 19.72
C ASN A 130 52.93 -15.88 18.68
N LYS A 131 52.99 -16.71 17.62
CA LYS A 131 51.93 -16.76 16.61
C LYS A 131 50.62 -17.29 17.16
N LEU A 132 50.65 -18.27 18.05
CA LEU A 132 49.47 -18.80 18.72
C LEU A 132 48.80 -17.71 19.56
N ASN A 133 49.58 -17.01 20.39
CA ASN A 133 49.08 -15.91 21.22
C ASN A 133 48.52 -14.75 20.37
N GLU A 134 49.17 -14.42 19.25
CA GLU A 134 48.66 -13.43 18.29
C GLU A 134 47.33 -13.87 17.65
N LEU A 135 47.21 -15.16 17.33
CA LEU A 135 45.98 -15.72 16.74
C LEU A 135 44.83 -15.74 17.74
N ASP A 136 45.08 -16.13 18.98
CA ASP A 136 44.08 -16.13 20.06
C ASP A 136 43.58 -14.71 20.35
N ALA A 137 44.49 -13.73 20.42
CA ALA A 137 44.12 -12.33 20.59
C ALA A 137 43.25 -11.83 19.43
N LYS A 138 43.63 -12.15 18.18
CA LYS A 138 42.84 -11.79 16.98
C LYS A 138 41.48 -12.46 16.96
N LEU A 139 41.39 -13.74 17.32
CA LEU A 139 40.11 -14.46 17.37
C LEU A 139 39.18 -13.88 18.43
N PHE A 140 39.71 -13.51 19.59
CA PHE A 140 38.94 -12.87 20.65
C PHE A 140 38.42 -11.49 20.21
N GLU A 141 39.26 -10.67 19.58
CA GLU A 141 38.88 -9.36 19.06
C GLU A 141 37.83 -9.48 17.93
N GLN A 142 38.05 -10.39 16.98
CA GLN A 142 37.09 -10.67 15.90
C GLN A 142 35.76 -11.20 16.45
N GLY A 143 35.79 -12.04 17.48
CA GLY A 143 34.59 -12.55 18.16
C GLY A 143 33.78 -11.42 18.79
N GLN A 144 34.44 -10.48 19.48
CA GLN A 144 33.76 -9.32 20.06
C GLN A 144 33.21 -8.37 18.99
N ASP A 145 33.98 -8.11 17.92
CA ASP A 145 33.52 -7.26 16.82
C ASP A 145 32.30 -7.87 16.10
N MET A 146 32.32 -9.19 15.89
CA MET A 146 31.19 -9.93 15.33
C MET A 146 29.95 -9.82 16.23
N ASP A 147 30.09 -10.04 17.54
CA ASP A 147 28.96 -9.94 18.48
C ASP A 147 28.35 -8.53 18.50
N ARG A 148 29.20 -7.49 18.49
CA ARG A 148 28.74 -6.09 18.38
C ARG A 148 28.00 -5.84 17.07
N LYS A 149 28.49 -6.35 15.93
CA LYS A 149 27.83 -6.24 14.63
C LYS A 149 26.49 -6.94 14.63
N VAL A 150 26.42 -8.17 15.16
CA VAL A 150 25.17 -8.94 15.27
C VAL A 150 24.15 -8.20 16.12
N LYS A 151 24.56 -7.67 17.28
CA LYS A 151 23.68 -6.88 18.15
C LYS A 151 23.17 -5.62 17.46
N LYS A 152 24.04 -4.89 16.77
CA LYS A 152 23.67 -3.69 16.00
C LYS A 152 22.65 -4.01 14.91
N VAL A 153 22.89 -5.06 14.12
CA VAL A 153 21.97 -5.50 13.06
C VAL A 153 20.63 -5.93 13.66
N LYS A 154 20.64 -6.65 14.79
CA LYS A 154 19.42 -7.04 15.51
C LYS A 154 18.61 -5.83 15.95
N ASP A 155 19.25 -4.83 16.54
CA ASP A 155 18.59 -3.62 17.03
C ASP A 155 18.03 -2.77 15.88
N GLU A 156 18.79 -2.63 14.78
CA GLU A 156 18.34 -1.95 13.56
C GLU A 156 17.15 -2.67 12.92
N LEU A 157 17.20 -4.00 12.83
CA LEU A 157 16.11 -4.80 12.29
C LEU A 157 14.85 -4.67 13.15
N ASN A 158 14.99 -4.76 14.47
CA ASN A 158 13.87 -4.64 15.40
C ASN A 158 13.22 -3.24 15.29
N LYS A 159 14.05 -2.18 15.24
CA LYS A 159 13.56 -0.82 15.01
C LYS A 159 12.83 -0.68 13.68
N LYS A 160 13.35 -1.30 12.61
CA LYS A 160 12.71 -1.28 11.29
C LYS A 160 11.38 -2.03 11.29
N ILE A 161 11.29 -3.17 11.98
CA ILE A 161 10.05 -3.93 12.15
C ILE A 161 9.01 -3.08 12.87
N ILE A 162 9.35 -2.51 14.03
CA ILE A 162 8.43 -1.68 14.82
C ILE A 162 7.93 -0.48 14.00
N ASN A 163 8.84 0.24 13.32
CA ASN A 163 8.47 1.38 12.48
C ASN A 163 7.58 0.97 11.30
N THR A 164 7.84 -0.20 10.70
CA THR A 164 7.03 -0.70 9.58
C THR A 164 5.65 -1.12 10.06
N CYS A 165 5.56 -1.87 11.16
CA CYS A 165 4.29 -2.30 11.74
C CYS A 165 3.42 -1.11 12.14
N THR A 166 3.96 -0.14 12.87
CA THR A 166 3.22 1.06 13.29
C THR A 166 2.78 1.91 12.10
N SER A 167 3.65 2.11 11.10
CA SER A 167 3.28 2.82 9.87
C SER A 167 2.20 2.08 9.07
N LEU A 168 2.26 0.75 9.04
CA LEU A 168 1.28 -0.07 8.32
C LEU A 168 -0.07 -0.03 9.03
N GLU A 169 -0.08 -0.14 10.35
CA GLU A 169 -1.29 -0.05 11.18
C GLU A 169 -2.01 1.27 10.99
N VAL A 170 -1.30 2.40 11.10
CA VAL A 170 -1.87 3.74 10.85
C VAL A 170 -2.45 3.84 9.45
N LYS A 171 -1.72 3.34 8.45
CA LYS A 171 -2.16 3.41 7.05
C LYS A 171 -3.38 2.52 6.78
N ILE A 172 -3.44 1.33 7.38
CA ILE A 172 -4.59 0.42 7.28
C ILE A 172 -5.81 1.09 7.92
N THR A 173 -5.70 1.59 9.14
CA THR A 173 -6.83 2.24 9.82
C THR A 173 -7.36 3.42 9.02
N GLN A 174 -6.47 4.29 8.55
CA GLN A 174 -6.85 5.44 7.73
C GLN A 174 -7.52 5.03 6.41
N THR A 175 -6.96 4.04 5.72
CA THR A 175 -7.52 3.55 4.43
C THR A 175 -8.90 2.92 4.66
N VAL A 176 -9.06 2.12 5.70
CA VAL A 176 -10.34 1.47 6.03
C VAL A 176 -11.42 2.50 6.38
N GLU A 177 -11.10 3.50 7.19
CA GLU A 177 -12.03 4.57 7.56
C GLU A 177 -12.48 5.40 6.34
N GLU A 178 -11.52 5.80 5.50
CA GLU A 178 -11.80 6.56 4.28
C GLU A 178 -12.63 5.73 3.28
N GLU A 179 -12.28 4.46 3.06
CA GLU A 179 -12.99 3.58 2.14
C GLU A 179 -14.42 3.29 2.62
N LEU A 180 -14.62 3.00 3.90
CA LEU A 180 -15.95 2.76 4.46
C LEU A 180 -16.86 3.98 4.29
N LEU A 181 -16.32 5.18 4.47
CA LEU A 181 -17.08 6.42 4.29
C LEU A 181 -17.49 6.65 2.82
N HIS A 182 -16.62 6.34 1.86
CA HIS A 182 -16.97 6.40 0.43
C HIS A 182 -18.05 5.37 0.06
N GLN A 183 -17.96 4.14 0.58
CA GLN A 183 -18.99 3.12 0.37
C GLN A 183 -20.35 3.58 0.93
N LEU A 184 -20.35 4.17 2.13
CA LEU A 184 -21.56 4.73 2.75
C LEU A 184 -22.14 5.87 1.90
N CYS A 185 -21.30 6.76 1.35
CA CYS A 185 -21.75 7.81 0.44
C CYS A 185 -22.42 7.25 -0.81
N GLY A 186 -21.77 6.27 -1.46
CA GLY A 186 -22.35 5.60 -2.62
C GLY A 186 -23.68 4.92 -2.30
N PHE A 187 -23.80 4.30 -1.13
CA PHE A 187 -25.04 3.68 -0.66
C PHE A 187 -26.15 4.73 -0.40
N MET A 188 -25.81 5.87 0.20
CA MET A 188 -26.77 6.97 0.39
C MET A 188 -27.24 7.56 -0.94
N MET A 189 -26.37 7.68 -1.94
CA MET A 189 -26.76 8.09 -3.30
C MET A 189 -27.70 7.08 -3.97
N LEU A 190 -27.46 5.78 -3.77
CA LEU A 190 -28.36 4.72 -4.24
C LEU A 190 -29.74 4.83 -3.59
N ILE A 191 -29.80 4.97 -2.26
CA ILE A 191 -31.07 5.16 -1.53
C ILE A 191 -31.79 6.41 -2.05
N TYR A 192 -31.08 7.53 -2.17
CA TYR A 192 -31.66 8.77 -2.68
C TYR A 192 -32.25 8.59 -4.09
N GLY A 193 -31.52 7.90 -4.98
CA GLY A 193 -31.99 7.60 -6.32
C GLY A 193 -33.24 6.70 -6.32
N VAL A 194 -33.26 5.66 -5.48
CA VAL A 194 -34.43 4.78 -5.31
C VAL A 194 -35.64 5.56 -4.79
N VAL A 195 -35.48 6.34 -3.71
CA VAL A 195 -36.56 7.16 -3.15
C VAL A 195 -37.10 8.15 -4.18
N THR A 196 -36.21 8.81 -4.93
CA THR A 196 -36.58 9.75 -6.00
C THR A 196 -37.33 9.05 -7.14
N SER A 197 -36.97 7.80 -7.46
CA SER A 197 -37.67 7.01 -8.48
C SER A 197 -39.08 6.57 -8.07
N LEU A 198 -39.31 6.39 -6.76
CA LEU A 198 -40.59 5.99 -6.18
C LEU A 198 -41.52 7.16 -5.89
N ALA A 199 -40.97 8.38 -5.73
CA ALA A 199 -41.74 9.60 -5.46
C ALA A 199 -42.48 10.16 -6.70
N LEU A 200 -42.69 9.33 -7.72
CA LEU A 200 -43.32 9.68 -8.99
C LEU A 200 -44.84 9.45 -8.95
#